data_AF-A0A9P7KI78-F1
#
_entry.id   AF-A0A9P7KI78-F1
#
_cell.length_a   1.000
_cell.length_b   1.000
_cell.length_c   1.000
_cell.angle_alpha   90.00
_cell.angle_beta   90.00
_cell.angle_gamma   90.00
#
_symmetry.space_group_name_H-M   'P 1'
#
loop_
_entity.id
_entity.type
_entity.pdbx_description
1 polymer ?
#
loop_
_entity_poly.entity_id
_entity_poly.type
_entity_poly.pdbx_seq_one_letter_code
_entity_poly.pdbx_strand_id
1 'polypeptide(L)'
;MTLRLKYFTESENHQATVTCPDVQKIITESQSLRIDVMKSEAVVDPALLTPEDSPIAQKEKKGSLQTFTDLRRAFAWELARWPLAKHVVWERCRIHLPRSYLSRDGEDVLTVQPGTDLNNFVHQYYLEEVDAKENTWVNYVHSDKVVAKRHEFLGPSPRVAGYFVDVDGDIYIKWWDSFLSDQWMGSQKWQVEVTWNGEKWIEKA
;
A
#
# COMPACT_ATOMS: atom_id res chain seq x y z
N MET A 1 -25.11 -54.06 -22.99
CA MET A 1 -23.68 -54.14 -22.60
C MET A 1 -23.45 -52.99 -21.62
N THR A 2 -23.39 -53.32 -20.33
CA THR A 2 -23.52 -52.38 -19.22
C THR A 2 -22.27 -52.51 -18.37
N LEU A 3 -21.41 -51.49 -18.37
CA LEU A 3 -20.22 -51.46 -17.52
C LEU A 3 -20.51 -50.63 -16.27
N ARG A 4 -20.72 -51.37 -15.16
CA ARG A 4 -20.76 -50.87 -13.79
C ARG A 4 -19.31 -50.78 -13.30
N LEU A 5 -18.79 -49.59 -13.04
CA LEU A 5 -17.61 -49.43 -12.20
C LEU A 5 -18.03 -49.40 -10.72
N LYS A 6 -17.48 -50.34 -9.96
CA LYS A 6 -17.30 -50.27 -8.50
C LYS A 6 -15.79 -50.28 -8.24
N TYR A 7 -15.41 -50.08 -6.97
CA TYR A 7 -14.05 -49.92 -6.39
C TYR A 7 -13.66 -48.41 -6.26
N PHE A 8 -13.13 -47.89 -5.14
CA PHE A 8 -12.63 -48.47 -3.89
C PHE A 8 -12.50 -47.35 -2.83
N THR A 9 -13.05 -47.59 -1.64
CA THR A 9 -12.57 -47.38 -0.24
C THR A 9 -11.79 -46.14 0.23
N GLU A 10 -12.33 -45.58 1.32
CA GLU A 10 -11.77 -44.90 2.50
C GLU A 10 -10.23 -44.76 2.61
N SER A 11 -9.76 -43.53 2.74
CA SER A 11 -8.42 -43.20 3.24
C SER A 11 -8.51 -42.80 4.72
N GLU A 12 -7.91 -43.64 5.57
CA GLU A 12 -7.84 -43.49 7.03
C GLU A 12 -7.02 -42.26 7.45
N ASN A 13 -7.64 -41.43 8.29
CA ASN A 13 -6.99 -40.37 9.05
C ASN A 13 -6.05 -40.99 10.10
N HIS A 14 -4.74 -40.99 9.83
CA HIS A 14 -3.74 -41.29 10.84
C HIS A 14 -3.38 -40.01 11.59
N GLN A 15 -4.04 -39.78 12.73
CA GLN A 15 -3.56 -38.85 13.74
C GLN A 15 -2.45 -39.54 14.54
N ALA A 16 -1.19 -39.14 14.31
CA ALA A 16 -0.07 -39.54 15.13
C ALA A 16 -0.02 -38.64 16.38
N THR A 17 -0.47 -39.16 17.52
CA THR A 17 -0.23 -38.55 18.84
C THR A 17 1.16 -38.98 19.32
N VAL A 18 2.14 -38.10 19.23
CA VAL A 18 3.47 -38.31 19.83
C VAL A 18 3.42 -37.86 21.28
N THR A 19 3.24 -38.81 22.19
CA THR A 19 3.46 -38.62 23.62
C THR A 19 4.92 -38.90 23.95
N CYS A 20 5.71 -37.86 24.22
CA CYS A 20 7.02 -37.99 24.87
C CYS A 20 6.85 -37.77 26.38
N PRO A 21 7.09 -38.78 27.22
CA PRO A 21 7.12 -38.62 28.66
C PRO A 21 8.58 -38.60 29.12
N ASP A 22 9.31 -37.48 28.97
CA ASP A 22 10.60 -37.29 29.65
C ASP A 22 11.19 -35.87 29.50
N VAL A 23 10.40 -34.83 29.82
CA VAL A 23 10.95 -33.49 30.12
C VAL A 23 10.19 -32.87 31.29
N GLN A 24 10.14 -33.58 32.42
CA GLN A 24 9.68 -33.04 33.71
C GLN A 24 10.85 -33.00 34.69
N LYS A 25 11.81 -32.07 34.52
CA LYS A 25 12.65 -31.58 35.63
C LYS A 25 13.58 -30.41 35.31
N ILE A 26 13.09 -29.35 34.65
CA ILE A 26 13.74 -28.02 34.73
C ILE A 26 12.64 -26.94 34.77
N ILE A 27 11.79 -26.98 35.80
CA ILE A 27 10.87 -25.91 36.14
C ILE A 27 10.91 -25.74 37.66
N THR A 28 11.98 -25.14 38.16
CA THR A 28 12.00 -24.45 39.47
C THR A 28 13.18 -23.47 39.42
N GLU A 29 12.96 -22.22 39.83
CA GLU A 29 13.93 -21.09 39.79
C GLU A 29 14.05 -20.27 38.49
N SER A 30 12.93 -19.79 37.94
CA SER A 30 12.96 -18.55 37.13
C SER A 30 11.69 -17.71 37.32
N GLN A 31 11.13 -17.71 38.53
CA GLN A 31 10.20 -16.68 38.98
C GLN A 31 10.99 -15.68 39.80
N SER A 32 11.24 -14.50 39.24
CA SER A 32 11.41 -13.20 39.92
C SER A 32 12.42 -12.29 39.23
N LEU A 33 12.11 -11.89 38.00
CA LEU A 33 12.52 -10.57 37.49
C LEU A 33 11.32 -9.96 36.78
N ARG A 34 10.35 -9.48 37.59
CA ARG A 34 9.42 -8.44 37.13
C ARG A 34 10.28 -7.20 36.88
N ILE A 35 10.66 -7.01 35.62
CA ILE A 35 11.14 -5.72 35.15
C ILE A 35 9.88 -4.86 35.08
N ASP A 36 9.65 -4.08 36.14
CA ASP A 36 8.79 -2.91 36.05
C ASP A 36 9.44 -1.97 35.03
N VAL A 37 9.06 -2.13 33.76
CA VAL A 37 9.36 -1.17 32.70
C VAL A 37 8.58 0.08 33.08
N MET A 38 9.20 0.91 33.90
CA MET A 38 8.78 2.28 34.11
C MET A 38 8.82 2.94 32.74
N LYS A 39 7.64 3.04 32.14
CA LYS A 39 7.35 3.86 30.97
C LYS A 39 7.58 5.30 31.41
N SER A 40 8.83 5.74 31.41
CA SER A 40 9.17 7.14 31.60
C SER A 40 8.67 7.87 30.37
N GLU A 41 7.44 8.35 30.43
CA GLU A 41 6.97 9.39 29.52
C GLU A 41 7.94 10.55 29.68
N ALA A 42 8.70 10.83 28.63
CA ALA A 42 9.56 12.00 28.58
C ALA A 42 8.62 13.20 28.76
N VAL A 43 8.65 13.81 29.93
CA VAL A 43 7.97 15.07 30.21
C VAL A 43 8.72 16.12 29.40
N VAL A 44 8.29 16.29 28.15
CA VAL A 44 8.79 17.35 27.28
C VAL A 44 8.32 18.65 27.90
N ASP A 45 9.26 19.44 28.42
CA ASP A 45 9.00 20.75 28.98
C ASP A 45 8.37 21.63 27.88
N PRO A 46 7.10 22.07 28.02
CA PRO A 46 6.41 22.84 26.98
C PRO A 46 7.09 24.19 26.70
N ALA A 47 8.01 24.64 27.57
CA ALA A 47 8.81 25.84 27.37
C ALA A 47 9.96 25.69 26.35
N LEU A 48 10.32 24.45 25.96
CA LEU A 48 11.37 24.19 24.96
C LEU A 48 10.84 23.98 23.54
N LEU A 49 9.52 24.03 23.34
CA LEU A 49 8.94 24.03 22.01
C LEU A 49 9.22 25.40 21.38
N THR A 50 10.15 25.44 20.43
CA THR A 50 10.24 26.58 19.51
C THR A 50 8.84 26.80 18.94
N PRO A 51 8.34 28.05 18.93
CA PRO A 51 7.05 28.34 18.31
C PRO A 51 7.04 27.76 16.90
N GLU A 52 6.00 27.00 16.53
CA GLU A 52 5.90 26.35 15.22
C GLU A 52 6.02 27.39 14.08
N ASP A 53 5.65 28.63 14.38
CA ASP A 53 5.73 29.79 13.48
C ASP A 53 7.10 30.47 13.44
N SER A 54 8.08 30.02 14.21
CA SER A 54 9.42 30.58 14.16
C SER A 54 10.03 30.38 12.76
N PRO A 55 10.79 31.35 12.21
CA PRO A 55 11.40 31.21 10.89
C PRO A 55 12.30 29.98 10.75
N ILE A 56 12.89 29.52 11.87
CA ILE A 56 13.71 28.31 11.94
C ILE A 56 12.82 27.07 11.77
N ALA A 57 11.73 26.97 12.54
CA ALA A 57 10.77 25.86 12.44
C ALA A 57 10.15 25.76 11.04
N GLN A 58 9.81 26.89 10.40
CA GLN A 58 9.30 26.90 9.02
C GLN A 58 10.33 26.40 7.99
N LYS A 59 11.62 26.75 8.16
CA LYS A 59 12.70 26.26 7.30
C LYS A 59 12.90 24.76 7.45
N GLU A 60 12.86 24.26 8.68
CA GLU A 60 12.95 22.82 8.97
C GLU A 60 11.75 22.07 8.42
N LYS A 61 10.52 22.59 8.61
CA LYS A 61 9.29 22.04 8.04
C LYS A 61 9.39 21.87 6.53
N LYS A 62 9.85 22.91 5.82
CA LYS A 62 10.05 22.88 4.37
C LYS A 62 11.13 21.87 3.96
N GLY A 63 12.23 21.79 4.71
CA GLY A 63 13.29 20.80 4.49
C GLY A 63 12.77 19.38 4.62
N SER A 64 12.07 19.08 5.71
CA SER A 64 11.45 17.78 5.94
C SER A 64 10.39 17.44 4.89
N LEU A 65 9.54 18.40 4.50
CA LEU A 65 8.56 18.22 3.44
C LEU A 65 9.21 17.79 2.12
N GLN A 66 10.32 18.45 1.75
CA GLN A 66 11.09 18.08 0.57
C GLN A 66 11.68 16.68 0.70
N THR A 67 12.28 16.35 1.85
CA THR A 67 12.83 15.01 2.10
C THR A 67 11.77 13.92 1.98
N PHE A 68 10.59 14.09 2.58
CA PHE A 68 9.51 13.11 2.47
C PHE A 68 8.99 13.00 1.03
N THR A 69 8.87 14.12 0.31
CA THR A 69 8.49 14.11 -1.10
C THR A 69 9.50 13.32 -1.94
N ASP A 70 10.79 13.55 -1.73
CA ASP A 70 11.85 12.85 -2.47
C ASP A 70 11.92 11.36 -2.10
N LEU A 71 11.67 11.00 -0.84
CA LEU A 71 11.52 9.61 -0.43
C LEU A 71 10.33 8.94 -1.13
N ARG A 72 9.16 9.59 -1.18
CA ARG A 72 7.99 9.07 -1.90
C ARG A 72 8.28 8.84 -3.37
N ARG A 73 8.98 9.78 -4.02
CA ARG A 73 9.44 9.64 -5.40
C ARG A 73 10.41 8.48 -5.59
N ALA A 74 11.35 8.30 -4.66
CA ALA A 74 12.34 7.23 -4.72
C ALA A 74 11.71 5.83 -4.55
N PHE A 75 10.67 5.71 -3.72
CA PHE A 75 9.96 4.45 -3.51
C PHE A 75 8.84 4.19 -4.54
N ALA A 76 8.49 5.19 -5.36
CA ALA A 76 7.44 5.04 -6.37
C ALA A 76 7.89 4.12 -7.51
N TRP A 77 7.17 3.01 -7.70
CA TRP A 77 7.50 2.01 -8.71
C TRP A 77 6.72 2.26 -10.01
N GLU A 78 7.34 1.98 -11.16
CA GLU A 78 6.74 2.18 -12.49
C GLU A 78 5.65 1.16 -12.75
N LEU A 79 4.45 1.61 -13.11
CA LEU A 79 3.31 0.73 -13.32
C LEU A 79 3.52 -0.28 -14.47
N ALA A 80 4.34 0.10 -15.45
CA ALA A 80 4.72 -0.77 -16.57
C ALA A 80 5.73 -1.87 -16.18
N ARG A 81 6.28 -1.84 -14.96
CA ARG A 81 7.23 -2.84 -14.46
C ARG A 81 6.61 -3.64 -13.32
N TRP A 82 7.00 -4.91 -13.25
CA TRP A 82 6.55 -5.79 -12.18
C TRP A 82 6.94 -5.25 -10.80
N PRO A 83 6.02 -5.18 -9.83
CA PRO A 83 6.32 -4.67 -8.50
C PRO A 83 7.22 -5.63 -7.71
N LEU A 84 8.23 -5.08 -7.02
CA LEU A 84 9.17 -5.86 -6.20
C LEU A 84 8.71 -6.00 -4.75
N ALA A 85 8.01 -4.99 -4.23
CA ALA A 85 7.47 -4.98 -2.88
C ALA A 85 6.07 -5.61 -2.86
N LYS A 86 5.73 -6.29 -1.76
CA LYS A 86 4.38 -6.80 -1.52
C LYS A 86 3.64 -5.87 -0.57
N HIS A 87 2.36 -5.65 -0.83
CA HIS A 87 1.48 -4.90 0.08
C HIS A 87 0.21 -5.71 0.30
N VAL A 88 0.22 -6.55 1.33
CA VAL A 88 -0.87 -7.48 1.61
C VAL A 88 -1.97 -6.79 2.40
N VAL A 89 -3.20 -6.87 1.91
CA VAL A 89 -4.38 -6.41 2.64
C VAL A 89 -4.81 -7.47 3.65
N TRP A 90 -5.11 -7.07 4.88
CA TRP A 90 -5.54 -7.99 5.94
C TRP A 90 -7.05 -8.08 6.12
N GLU A 91 -7.78 -7.07 5.67
CA GLU A 91 -9.22 -6.96 5.81
C GLU A 91 -9.90 -6.84 4.44
N ARG A 92 -11.20 -7.11 4.38
CA ARG A 92 -11.95 -6.93 3.14
C ARG A 92 -12.19 -5.43 2.94
N CYS A 93 -11.71 -4.89 1.83
CA CYS A 93 -11.83 -3.47 1.51
C CYS A 93 -12.26 -3.28 0.05
N ARG A 94 -12.54 -2.03 -0.33
CA ARG A 94 -12.68 -1.64 -1.74
C ARG A 94 -11.45 -0.85 -2.16
N ILE A 95 -11.05 -0.96 -3.42
CA ILE A 95 -9.98 -0.17 -4.00
C ILE A 95 -10.52 0.66 -5.17
N HIS A 96 -10.18 1.94 -5.17
CA HIS A 96 -10.51 2.89 -6.22
C HIS A 96 -9.40 2.90 -7.26
N LEU A 97 -9.76 2.59 -8.50
CA LEU A 97 -8.87 2.45 -9.64
C LEU A 97 -9.25 3.51 -10.69
N PRO A 98 -8.60 4.68 -10.69
CA PRO A 98 -8.81 5.71 -11.70
C PRO A 98 -8.67 5.17 -13.12
N ARG A 99 -9.55 5.57 -14.03
CA ARG A 99 -9.45 5.21 -15.45
C ARG A 99 -8.53 6.14 -16.22
N SER A 100 -8.36 7.38 -15.74
CA SER A 100 -7.50 8.38 -16.35
C SER A 100 -6.84 9.30 -15.32
N TYR A 101 -5.91 10.12 -15.78
CA TYR A 101 -5.25 11.13 -14.96
C TYR A 101 -6.26 12.03 -14.23
N LEU A 102 -6.12 12.13 -12.90
CA LEU A 102 -7.07 12.83 -12.01
C LEU A 102 -8.51 12.28 -12.11
N SER A 103 -8.66 11.00 -12.45
CA SER A 103 -9.96 10.30 -12.51
C SER A 103 -11.03 11.06 -13.32
N ARG A 104 -10.63 11.78 -14.38
CA ARG A 104 -11.54 12.62 -15.17
C ARG A 104 -12.63 11.81 -15.87
N ASP A 105 -12.29 10.58 -16.25
CA ASP A 105 -13.18 9.64 -16.93
C ASP A 105 -13.79 8.61 -15.94
N GLY A 106 -13.71 8.91 -14.64
CA GLY A 106 -14.19 8.08 -13.55
C GLY A 106 -13.15 7.12 -13.00
N GLU A 107 -13.64 6.24 -12.13
CA GLU A 107 -12.87 5.23 -11.41
C GLU A 107 -13.67 3.93 -11.35
N ASP A 108 -12.96 2.80 -11.40
CA ASP A 108 -13.52 1.50 -11.09
C ASP A 108 -13.33 1.21 -9.62
N VAL A 109 -14.38 0.73 -8.95
CA VAL A 109 -14.33 0.36 -7.53
C VAL A 109 -14.43 -1.16 -7.44
N LEU A 110 -13.33 -1.80 -7.07
CA LEU A 110 -13.26 -3.26 -6.96
C LEU A 110 -13.15 -3.68 -5.50
N THR A 111 -13.78 -4.80 -5.14
CA THR A 111 -13.64 -5.39 -3.80
C THR A 111 -12.40 -6.26 -3.75
N VAL A 112 -11.53 -6.02 -2.77
CA VAL A 112 -10.31 -6.78 -2.51
C VAL A 112 -10.52 -7.69 -1.30
N GLN A 113 -10.11 -8.94 -1.41
CA GLN A 113 -10.21 -9.91 -0.33
C GLN A 113 -8.97 -9.87 0.58
N PRO A 114 -9.11 -10.22 1.87
CA PRO A 114 -7.97 -10.45 2.77
C PRO A 114 -6.93 -11.39 2.16
N GLY A 115 -5.65 -11.08 2.37
CA GLY A 115 -4.51 -11.82 1.83
C GLY A 115 -4.09 -11.42 0.41
N THR A 116 -4.83 -10.54 -0.27
CA THR A 116 -4.46 -10.07 -1.62
C THR A 116 -3.28 -9.10 -1.55
N ASP A 117 -2.30 -9.28 -2.45
CA ASP A 117 -1.21 -8.33 -2.66
C ASP A 117 -1.66 -7.19 -3.59
N LEU A 118 -1.83 -5.98 -3.04
CA LEU A 118 -2.29 -4.81 -3.78
C LEU A 118 -1.38 -4.44 -4.93
N ASN A 119 -0.06 -4.54 -4.77
CA ASN A 119 0.85 -4.12 -5.83
C ASN A 119 0.67 -5.01 -7.07
N ASN A 120 0.59 -6.32 -6.87
CA ASN A 120 0.34 -7.26 -7.96
C ASN A 120 -1.07 -7.06 -8.55
N PHE A 121 -2.08 -6.88 -7.71
CA PHE A 121 -3.46 -6.63 -8.14
C PHE A 121 -3.58 -5.39 -9.03
N VAL A 122 -3.01 -4.26 -8.58
CA VAL A 122 -2.99 -2.99 -9.31
C VAL A 122 -2.21 -3.12 -10.62
N HIS A 123 -1.03 -3.73 -10.58
CA HIS A 123 -0.22 -3.96 -11.78
C HIS A 123 -1.02 -4.76 -12.82
N GLN A 124 -1.64 -5.87 -12.42
CA GLN A 124 -2.43 -6.72 -13.32
C GLN A 124 -3.59 -5.94 -13.94
N TYR A 125 -4.39 -5.27 -13.12
CA TYR A 125 -5.52 -4.46 -13.60
C TYR A 125 -5.08 -3.44 -14.65
N TYR A 126 -3.98 -2.72 -14.42
CA TYR A 126 -3.54 -1.68 -15.33
C TYR A 126 -2.73 -2.14 -16.55
N LEU A 127 -2.26 -3.40 -16.54
CA LEU A 127 -1.67 -4.02 -17.73
C LEU A 127 -2.72 -4.60 -18.69
N GLU A 128 -3.97 -4.73 -18.24
CA GLU A 128 -5.05 -5.21 -19.09
C GLU A 128 -5.18 -4.33 -20.33
N GLU A 129 -5.36 -5.02 -21.45
CA GLU A 129 -5.66 -4.44 -22.75
C GLU A 129 -7.08 -3.90 -22.77
N VAL A 130 -7.25 -2.70 -23.33
CA VAL A 130 -8.55 -2.06 -23.51
C VAL A 130 -8.87 -2.06 -24.99
N ASP A 131 -10.06 -2.57 -25.34
CA ASP A 131 -10.51 -2.61 -26.73
C ASP A 131 -10.65 -1.18 -27.29
N ALA A 132 -9.73 -0.81 -28.18
CA ALA A 132 -9.66 0.53 -28.76
C ALA A 132 -10.85 0.88 -29.69
N LYS A 133 -11.77 -0.07 -29.94
CA LYS A 133 -12.94 0.15 -30.81
C LYS A 133 -14.00 1.06 -30.17
N GLU A 134 -14.02 1.20 -28.85
CA GLU A 134 -15.03 2.01 -28.14
C GLU A 134 -14.47 3.29 -27.51
N ASN A 135 -13.15 3.48 -27.50
CA ASN A 135 -12.54 4.57 -26.73
C ASN A 135 -12.19 5.78 -27.58
N THR A 136 -12.82 6.92 -27.26
CA THR A 136 -12.48 8.26 -27.76
C THR A 136 -11.34 8.92 -26.98
N TRP A 137 -10.56 8.15 -26.22
CA TRP A 137 -9.55 8.66 -25.28
C TRP A 137 -8.23 8.98 -25.97
N VAL A 138 -7.50 9.97 -25.43
CA VAL A 138 -6.18 10.35 -25.92
C VAL A 138 -5.13 9.41 -25.31
N ASN A 139 -4.44 8.65 -26.15
CA ASN A 139 -3.25 7.90 -25.76
C ASN A 139 -2.06 8.88 -25.67
N TYR A 140 -1.43 8.97 -24.51
CA TYR A 140 -0.29 9.89 -24.27
C TYR A 140 1.07 9.32 -24.70
N VAL A 141 1.13 8.05 -25.10
CA VAL A 141 2.39 7.34 -25.41
C VAL A 141 2.55 7.11 -26.91
N HIS A 142 1.48 6.73 -27.63
CA HIS A 142 1.60 6.44 -29.07
C HIS A 142 0.32 6.71 -29.88
N SER A 143 0.47 7.09 -31.16
CA SER A 143 -0.62 7.39 -32.09
C SER A 143 -1.15 6.18 -32.87
N ASP A 144 -0.42 5.06 -32.85
CA ASP A 144 -0.72 3.88 -33.66
C ASP A 144 -1.54 2.83 -32.88
N LYS A 145 -2.35 2.04 -33.62
CA LYS A 145 -3.30 1.03 -33.11
C LYS A 145 -2.63 -0.22 -32.50
N VAL A 146 -1.61 -0.02 -31.70
CA VAL A 146 -1.13 -1.00 -30.72
C VAL A 146 -2.17 -1.03 -29.60
N VAL A 147 -2.50 -2.21 -29.09
CA VAL A 147 -3.56 -2.37 -28.09
C VAL A 147 -3.24 -1.51 -26.87
N ALA A 148 -4.11 -0.54 -26.59
CA ALA A 148 -3.89 0.41 -25.51
C ALA A 148 -4.09 -0.29 -24.17
N LYS A 149 -3.16 -0.11 -23.23
CA LYS A 149 -3.29 -0.60 -21.86
C LYS A 149 -3.87 0.48 -20.96
N ARG A 150 -4.59 0.08 -19.91
CA ARG A 150 -5.25 1.04 -19.00
C ARG A 150 -4.27 2.08 -18.41
N HIS A 151 -3.04 1.69 -18.10
CA HIS A 151 -2.08 2.63 -17.52
C HIS A 151 -1.70 3.80 -18.42
N GLU A 152 -1.83 3.67 -19.75
CA GLU A 152 -1.45 4.72 -20.71
C GLU A 152 -2.32 5.98 -20.60
N PHE A 153 -3.49 5.85 -19.95
CA PHE A 153 -4.42 6.96 -19.70
C PHE A 153 -4.19 7.67 -18.36
N LEU A 154 -3.33 7.13 -17.49
CA LEU A 154 -3.02 7.71 -16.19
C LEU A 154 -1.99 8.84 -16.26
N GLY A 155 -1.28 8.94 -17.37
CA GLY A 155 -0.22 9.92 -17.62
C GLY A 155 0.92 9.31 -18.45
N PRO A 156 1.91 10.12 -18.84
CA PRO A 156 3.05 9.64 -19.63
C PRO A 156 3.97 8.69 -18.87
N SER A 157 4.06 8.81 -17.54
CA SER A 157 4.95 7.96 -16.72
C SER A 157 4.38 7.71 -15.32
N PRO A 158 3.25 6.97 -15.23
CA PRO A 158 2.56 6.73 -13.97
C PRO A 158 3.34 5.77 -13.07
N ARG A 159 3.50 6.17 -11.82
CA ARG A 159 4.15 5.39 -10.76
C ARG A 159 3.24 5.33 -9.53
N VAL A 160 3.23 4.19 -8.88
CA VAL A 160 2.51 4.00 -7.63
C VAL A 160 3.43 4.37 -6.47
N ALA A 161 3.10 5.45 -5.75
CA ALA A 161 3.86 5.94 -4.61
C ALA A 161 3.40 5.33 -3.27
N GLY A 162 2.20 4.75 -3.24
CA GLY A 162 1.64 4.07 -2.08
C GLY A 162 0.12 4.00 -2.11
N TYR A 163 -0.45 3.67 -0.95
CA TYR A 163 -1.88 3.54 -0.75
C TYR A 163 -2.32 4.45 0.40
N PHE A 164 -3.52 5.02 0.27
CA PHE A 164 -4.22 5.73 1.33
C PHE A 164 -5.44 4.92 1.72
N VAL A 165 -5.67 4.71 3.01
CA VAL A 165 -6.88 4.06 3.51
C VAL A 165 -7.74 5.15 4.13
N ASP A 166 -8.93 5.35 3.59
CA ASP A 166 -9.88 6.33 4.09
C ASP A 166 -10.58 5.84 5.36
N VAL A 167 -11.35 6.73 6.01
CA VAL A 167 -12.12 6.45 7.23
C VAL A 167 -13.11 5.29 7.03
N ASP A 168 -13.64 5.13 5.83
CA ASP A 168 -14.56 4.03 5.47
C ASP A 168 -13.83 2.69 5.20
N GLY A 169 -12.48 2.68 5.26
CA GLY A 169 -11.66 1.51 4.93
C GLY A 169 -11.42 1.31 3.43
N ASP A 170 -11.86 2.26 2.60
CA ASP A 170 -11.61 2.24 1.15
C ASP A 170 -10.17 2.66 0.84
N ILE A 171 -9.59 2.01 -0.17
CA ILE A 171 -8.20 2.20 -0.56
C ILE A 171 -8.13 3.06 -1.81
N TYR A 172 -7.36 4.14 -1.72
CA TYR A 172 -7.00 5.00 -2.84
C TYR A 172 -5.51 4.85 -3.17
N ILE A 173 -5.18 4.90 -4.47
CA ILE A 173 -3.80 4.83 -4.93
C ILE A 173 -3.20 6.24 -4.93
N LYS A 174 -2.05 6.40 -4.27
CA LYS A 174 -1.23 7.61 -4.37
C LYS A 174 -0.34 7.50 -5.61
N TRP A 175 -0.60 8.34 -6.59
CA TRP A 175 0.11 8.38 -7.86
C TRP A 175 1.22 9.43 -7.87
N TRP A 176 2.32 9.09 -8.54
CA TRP A 176 3.37 10.00 -8.94
C TRP A 176 3.61 9.86 -10.43
N ASP A 177 3.55 10.95 -11.20
CA ASP A 177 3.97 10.94 -12.60
C ASP A 177 5.34 11.61 -12.72
N SER A 178 6.37 10.84 -13.11
CA SER A 178 7.73 11.37 -13.20
C SER A 178 7.94 12.34 -14.36
N PHE A 179 7.11 12.29 -15.39
CA PHE A 179 7.19 13.20 -16.52
C PHE A 179 6.54 14.55 -16.19
N LEU A 180 5.33 14.51 -15.62
CA LEU A 180 4.60 15.71 -15.19
C LEU A 180 5.14 16.29 -13.87
N SER A 181 5.97 15.53 -13.14
CA SER A 181 6.45 15.87 -11.80
C SER A 181 5.31 16.15 -10.81
N ASP A 182 4.23 15.39 -10.93
CA ASP A 182 2.95 15.65 -10.27
C ASP A 182 2.51 14.48 -9.38
N GLN A 183 1.99 14.80 -8.18
CA GLN A 183 1.40 13.85 -7.23
C GLN A 183 -0.12 14.00 -7.22
N TRP A 184 -0.83 12.89 -7.26
CA TRP A 184 -2.29 12.91 -7.26
C TRP A 184 -2.92 11.64 -6.67
N MET A 185 -4.18 11.76 -6.26
CA MET A 185 -4.98 10.68 -5.68
C MET A 185 -6.44 10.95 -6.02
N GLY A 186 -7.11 9.99 -6.67
CA GLY A 186 -8.48 10.18 -7.16
C GLY A 186 -8.56 11.36 -8.14
N SER A 187 -9.42 12.34 -7.83
CA SER A 187 -9.62 13.55 -8.64
C SER A 187 -8.78 14.76 -8.22
N GLN A 188 -7.96 14.62 -7.18
CA GLN A 188 -7.28 15.73 -6.54
C GLN A 188 -5.76 15.58 -6.60
N LYS A 189 -5.08 16.73 -6.53
CA LYS A 189 -3.65 16.77 -6.24
C LYS A 189 -3.43 16.41 -4.79
N TRP A 190 -2.54 15.47 -4.54
CA TRP A 190 -2.15 15.10 -3.20
C TRP A 190 -0.82 15.77 -2.87
N GLN A 191 -0.71 16.29 -1.65
CA GLN A 191 0.53 16.84 -1.11
C GLN A 191 0.89 16.10 0.17
N VAL A 192 2.19 15.90 0.37
CA VAL A 192 2.70 15.38 1.64
C VAL A 192 2.42 16.43 2.71
N GLU A 193 1.78 16.04 3.80
CA GLU A 193 1.60 16.90 4.98
C GLU A 193 2.58 16.44 6.06
N VAL A 194 3.23 17.41 6.72
CA VAL A 194 4.15 17.14 7.83
C VAL A 194 3.65 17.81 9.10
N THR A 195 3.74 17.09 10.21
CA THR A 195 3.35 17.55 11.55
C THR A 195 4.50 17.39 12.52
N TRP A 196 4.62 18.30 13.48
CA TRP A 196 5.64 18.23 14.52
C TRP A 196 5.16 17.31 15.64
N ASN A 197 5.96 16.32 16.02
CA ASN A 197 5.63 15.39 17.10
C ASN A 197 6.29 15.72 18.45
N GLY A 198 6.98 16.86 18.56
CA GLY A 198 7.79 17.23 19.73
C GLY A 198 9.30 17.03 19.53
N GLU A 199 9.70 16.15 18.61
CA GLU A 199 11.11 15.80 18.37
C GLU A 199 11.52 16.00 16.91
N LYS A 200 10.66 15.62 15.96
CA LYS A 200 10.90 15.70 14.53
C LYS A 200 9.62 15.93 13.75
N TRP A 201 9.78 16.44 12.53
CA TRP A 201 8.70 16.46 11.56
C TRP A 201 8.40 15.04 11.09
N ILE A 202 7.15 14.61 11.24
CA ILE A 202 6.63 13.33 10.77
C ILE A 202 5.61 13.54 9.66
N GLU A 203 5.55 12.62 8.71
CA GLU A 203 4.48 12.59 7.71
C GLU A 203 3.14 12.32 8.41
N LYS A 204 2.12 13.11 8.08
CA LYS A 204 0.76 12.88 8.53
C LYS A 204 0.16 11.74 7.69
N ALA A 205 -0.31 10.70 8.38
CA ALA A 205 -0.91 9.50 7.78
C ALA A 205 -2.22 9.84 7.08
#